data_AF-A0ABD0P971-F1
#
_entry.id   AF-A0ABD0P971-F1
#
_cell.length_a   1.000
_cell.length_b   1.000
_cell.length_c   1.000
_cell.angle_alpha   90.00
_cell.angle_beta   90.00
_cell.angle_gamma   90.00
#
_symmetry.space_group_name_H-M   'P 1'
#
loop_
_entity.id
_entity.type
_entity.pdbx_description
1 polymer ?
#
loop_
_entity_poly.entity_id
_entity_poly.type
_entity_poly.pdbx_seq_one_letter_code
_entity_poly.pdbx_strand_id
1 'polypeptide(L)' 'MRICPSLEIVDSSESMSFLKVDTRKKQLTLYDPSLNTQPTSVHRRAVLPAPKMFAFDAVFAQDASQ' A
#
# COMPACT_ATOMS: atom_id res chain seq x y z
N MET A 1 14.86 2.05 -0.85
CA MET A 1 13.91 0.90 -0.90
C MET A 1 13.34 0.82 -2.32
N ARG A 2 13.21 -0.39 -2.87
CA ARG A 2 12.62 -0.66 -4.21
C ARG A 2 11.51 -1.71 -4.05
N ILE A 3 10.55 -1.69 -4.96
CA ILE A 3 9.50 -2.71 -5.04
C ILE A 3 9.88 -3.69 -6.15
N CYS A 4 9.92 -4.99 -5.82
CA CYS A 4 10.10 -6.04 -6.81
C CYS A 4 8.82 -6.18 -7.65
N PRO A 5 8.93 -6.27 -8.99
CA PRO A 5 7.78 -6.62 -9.82
C PRO A 5 7.19 -7.96 -9.41
N SER A 6 5.85 -8.05 -9.37
CA SER A 6 5.17 -9.33 -9.32
C SER A 6 5.38 -10.08 -10.64
N LEU A 7 5.57 -11.40 -10.58
CA LEU A 7 5.72 -12.26 -11.76
C LEU A 7 4.38 -12.41 -12.52
N GLU A 8 3.26 -12.20 -11.82
CA GLU A 8 1.90 -12.17 -12.36
C GLU A 8 1.65 -10.81 -13.04
N ILE A 9 1.12 -10.87 -14.25
CA ILE A 9 0.95 -9.80 -15.25
C ILE A 9 0.49 -8.46 -14.62
N VAL A 10 1.16 -7.39 -15.03
CA VAL A 10 0.91 -5.97 -14.68
C VAL A 10 -0.42 -5.49 -15.29
N ASP A 11 -1.53 -6.15 -14.97
CA ASP A 11 -2.89 -5.71 -15.33
C ASP A 11 -3.81 -5.62 -14.11
N SER A 12 -3.38 -6.08 -12.94
CA SER A 12 -4.17 -5.90 -11.72
C SER A 12 -3.84 -4.55 -11.07
N SER A 13 -4.46 -3.49 -11.60
CA SER A 13 -4.59 -2.18 -10.95
C SER A 13 -5.03 -2.29 -9.47
N GLU A 14 -5.74 -3.37 -9.11
CA GLU A 14 -6.14 -3.69 -7.75
C GLU A 14 -4.99 -4.17 -6.84
N SER A 15 -3.97 -4.87 -7.35
CA SER A 15 -2.81 -5.33 -6.57
C SER A 15 -1.85 -4.22 -6.14
N MET A 16 -1.95 -3.01 -6.69
CA MET A 16 -1.20 -1.84 -6.18
C MET A 16 -2.06 -0.93 -5.30
N SER A 17 -3.37 -1.16 -5.23
CA SER A 17 -4.28 -0.30 -4.44
C SER A 17 -3.94 -0.34 -2.94
N PHE A 18 -3.45 -1.49 -2.47
CA PHE A 18 -3.06 -1.69 -1.08
C PHE A 18 -1.67 -1.12 -0.75
N LEU A 19 -0.84 -0.80 -1.75
CA LEU A 19 0.52 -0.33 -1.57
C LEU A 19 0.77 0.97 -2.36
N LYS A 20 0.81 2.12 -1.68
CA LYS A 20 1.12 3.40 -2.31
C LYS A 20 2.56 3.82 -2.05
N VAL A 21 3.25 4.22 -3.10
CA VAL A 21 4.58 4.81 -3.01
C VAL A 21 4.52 6.29 -3.38
N ASP A 22 5.09 7.12 -2.52
CA ASP A 22 5.33 8.53 -2.80
C ASP A 22 6.85 8.76 -2.84
N THR A 23 7.44 8.74 -4.03
CA THR A 23 8.88 8.93 -4.22
C THR A 23 9.33 10.34 -3.82
N ARG A 24 8.46 11.35 -3.99
CA ARG A 24 8.73 12.74 -3.61
C ARG A 24 8.80 12.89 -2.10
N LYS A 25 7.89 12.26 -1.36
CA LYS A 25 7.92 12.21 0.11
C LYS A 25 8.87 11.15 0.65
N LYS A 26 9.44 10.31 -0.21
CA LYS A 26 10.25 9.15 0.16
C LYS A 26 9.52 8.24 1.16
N GLN A 27 8.25 7.97 0.88
CA GLN A 27 7.36 7.24 1.77
C GLN A 27 6.65 6.09 1.05
N LEU A 28 6.27 5.08 1.83
CA LEU A 28 5.44 3.96 1.42
C LEU A 28 4.26 3.84 2.39
N THR A 29 3.07 3.62 1.86
CA THR A 29 1.82 3.47 2.60
C THR A 29 1.20 2.12 2.28
N LEU A 30 0.96 1.32 3.30
CA LEU A 30 0.35 -0.01 3.20
C LEU A 30 -1.06 0.02 3.80
N TYR A 31 -2.05 -0.41 3.03
CA TYR A 31 -3.39 -0.72 3.49
C TYR A 31 -3.49 -2.23 3.65
N ASP A 32 -3.83 -2.70 4.84
CA ASP A 32 -3.99 -4.13 5.09
C ASP A 32 -5.48 -4.50 5.00
N PRO A 33 -5.92 -5.18 3.92
CA PRO A 33 -7.32 -5.55 3.75
C PRO A 33 -7.79 -6.60 4.78
N SER A 34 -6.87 -7.34 5.42
CA SER A 34 -7.23 -8.31 6.45
C SER A 34 -7.83 -7.63 7.69
N LEU A 35 -7.46 -6.38 7.96
CA LEU A 35 -7.99 -5.57 9.06
C LEU A 35 -9.44 -5.12 8.83
N ASN A 36 -9.96 -5.23 7.60
CA ASN A 36 -11.33 -4.86 7.25
C ASN A 36 -12.38 -5.90 7.70
N THR A 37 -11.94 -7.05 8.24
CA THR A 37 -12.81 -8.17 8.64
C THR A 37 -13.33 -8.08 10.07
N GLN A 38 -12.94 -7.08 10.86
CA GLN A 38 -13.49 -6.94 12.21
C GLN A 38 -14.95 -6.46 12.16
N PRO A 39 -15.90 -7.20 12.73
CA PRO A 39 -17.30 -6.78 12.78
C PRO A 39 -17.40 -5.58 13.73
N THR A 40 -17.41 -4.37 13.16
CA THR A 40 -17.71 -3.17 13.92
C THR A 40 -19.16 -3.26 14.36
N SER A 41 -19.38 -3.34 15.68
CA SER A 41 -20.70 -3.28 16.32
C SER A 41 -21.60 -2.22 15.67
N VAL A 42 -22.89 -2.57 15.52
CA VAL A 42 -24.01 -1.95 14.74
C VAL A 42 -24.22 -0.43 14.94
N HIS A 43 -23.43 0.24 15.77
CA HIS A 43 -23.58 1.66 16.10
C HIS A 43 -22.35 2.54 15.82
N ARG A 44 -21.27 2.01 15.25
CA ARG A 44 -20.10 2.81 14.85
C ARG A 44 -19.97 2.77 13.33
N ARG A 45 -19.88 3.95 12.69
CA ARG A 45 -19.53 4.09 11.27
C ARG A 45 -18.35 3.16 10.96
N ALA A 46 -18.43 2.40 9.87
CA ALA A 46 -17.36 1.51 9.43
C ALA A 46 -16.03 2.29 9.41
N VAL A 47 -15.13 1.96 10.35
CA VAL A 47 -13.82 2.58 10.43
C VAL A 47 -12.91 1.77 9.52
N LEU A 48 -12.58 2.32 8.35
CA LEU A 48 -11.53 1.74 7.52
C LEU A 48 -10.24 1.67 8.35
N PRO A 49 -9.49 0.55 8.29
CA PRO A 49 -8.25 0.43 9.03
C PRO A 49 -7.27 1.53 8.62
N ALA A 50 -6.61 2.12 9.61
CA ALA A 50 -5.62 3.16 9.36
C ALA A 50 -4.47 2.59 8.54
N PRO A 51 -4.01 3.29 7.49
CA PRO A 51 -2.88 2.83 6.69
C PRO A 51 -1.57 2.90 7.49
N LYS A 52 -0.65 1.98 7.22
CA LYS A 52 0.68 1.96 7.82
C LYS A 52 1.67 2.70 6.92
N MET A 53 2.34 3.71 7.46
CA MET A 53 3.29 4.54 6.72
C MET A 53 4.73 4.26 7.13
N PHE A 54 5.62 4.21 6.14
CA PHE A 54 7.06 4.01 6.30
C PHE A 54 7.79 5.11 5.54
N ALA A 55 8.79 5.73 6.16
CA ALA A 55 9.67 6.72 5.54
C ALA A 55 11.05 6.12 5.30
N PHE A 56 11.71 6.55 4.22
CA PHE A 56 13.02 6.07 3.82
C PHE A 56 13.91 7.21 3.32
N ASP A 57 15.23 7.00 3.29
CA ASP A 57 16.17 7.97 2.71
C ASP A 57 16.03 8.09 1.19
N ALA A 58 15.57 7.02 0.53
CA ALA A 58 15.25 6.97 -0.89
C ALA A 58 14.22 5.87 -1.19
N VAL A 59 13.27 6.17 -2.09
CA VAL A 59 12.30 5.22 -2.62
C VAL A 59 12.30 5.28 -4.13
N PHE A 60 12.37 4.12 -4.78
CA PHE A 60 12.40 4.00 -6.23
C PHE A 60 11.12 3.34 -6.71
N ALA A 61 10.55 3.90 -7.78
CA ALA A 61 9.43 3.30 -8.47
C ALA A 61 9.87 2.00 -9.18
N GLN A 62 8.88 1.18 -9.57
CA GLN A 62 9.10 -0.15 -10.13
C GLN A 62 9.79 -0.10 -11.50
N ASP A 63 9.66 1.01 -12.22
CA ASP A 63 10.25 1.30 -13.53
C ASP A 63 11.64 1.93 -13.44
N ALA A 64 12.14 2.24 -12.24
CA ALA A 64 13.47 2.81 -12.09
C ALA A 64 14.55 1.77 -12.43
N SER A 65 15.56 2.16 -13.22
CA SER A 65 16.71 1.33 -13.56
C SER A 65 17.67 1.14 -12.38
N GLN A 66 18.40 0.03 -12.35
CA GLN A 66 19.45 -0.23 -11.36
C GLN A 66 20.70 0.57 -11.63
#